data_AF-W4F4A4-F1
#
_entry.id   AF-W4F4A4-F1
#
_cell.length_a   1.000
_cell.length_b   1.000
_cell.length_c   1.000
_cell.angle_alpha   90.00
_cell.angle_beta   90.00
_cell.angle_gamma   90.00
#
_symmetry.space_group_name_H-M   'P 1'
#
loop_
_entity.id
_entity.type
_entity.pdbx_description
1 polymer ?
#
loop_
_entity_poly.entity_id
_entity_poly.type
_entity_poly.pdbx_seq_one_letter_code
_entity_poly.pdbx_strand_id
1 'polypeptide(L)'
;MQKNNLKQVKALTSVALGAVLLTSTIAVPINSVEAASSSNYKISKGKLISKLTGKVVKGTKIFKGKVYKDGKALTGLRAGVYYKSGKKATDIYKGKYYSNGKVYTGVKNNIYFKAGAKATGSYKGMYYSKGKVFTGLKAGVYYKRGKKGTGIYGGKYYEAGKVFTGIQSTSNNLYIDGLLNTGLIVFKEQLYNGAKVNTGLTLFEGQLYNGSKLNEGVVQVDGKWYKDASIANGTITLPNGKTIIVTNGIDTTPGSGSTGGGSSSGGTGEITFTSTINSDIANNVDKLGLVGTSVSSSNEKVATVKITDGKIAMTSISVGTSIITIATDDKKATIEVAVNANGSITIGTITKYTTPQKN
;
A
#
# COMPACT_ATOMS: atom_id res chain seq x y z
N MET A 1 -58.01 -69.27 -34.66
CA MET A 1 -58.70 -70.04 -33.58
C MET A 1 -57.59 -70.77 -32.84
N GLN A 2 -57.35 -70.61 -31.54
CA GLN A 2 -58.25 -70.78 -30.41
C GLN A 2 -57.82 -69.89 -29.23
N LYS A 3 -58.84 -69.39 -28.53
CA LYS A 3 -58.77 -68.82 -27.18
C LYS A 3 -58.37 -69.91 -26.20
N ASN A 4 -57.48 -69.62 -25.25
CA ASN A 4 -57.46 -70.36 -23.99
C ASN A 4 -57.62 -69.38 -22.83
N ASN A 5 -58.78 -69.52 -22.20
CA ASN A 5 -59.25 -68.75 -21.07
C ASN A 5 -59.50 -69.72 -19.91
N LEU A 6 -59.10 -69.28 -18.72
CA LEU A 6 -59.46 -69.77 -17.38
C LEU A 6 -58.85 -71.08 -16.87
N LYS A 7 -58.23 -70.98 -15.68
CA LYS A 7 -58.94 -71.25 -14.40
C LYS A 7 -58.17 -70.66 -13.22
N GLN A 8 -58.82 -69.78 -12.46
CA GLN A 8 -58.39 -69.46 -11.10
C GLN A 8 -58.73 -70.64 -10.19
N VAL A 9 -57.75 -71.09 -9.40
CA VAL A 9 -57.96 -71.91 -8.21
C VAL A 9 -57.19 -71.22 -7.07
N LYS A 10 -57.90 -70.81 -6.02
CA LYS A 10 -57.32 -70.36 -4.75
C LYS A 10 -57.27 -71.54 -3.77
N ALA A 11 -56.13 -71.73 -3.11
CA ALA A 11 -55.95 -72.23 -1.73
C ALA A 11 -54.43 -72.30 -1.45
N LEU A 12 -53.85 -71.49 -0.54
CA LEU A 12 -53.65 -71.68 0.91
C LEU A 12 -52.15 -71.89 1.25
N THR A 13 -51.56 -70.88 1.88
CA THR A 13 -50.51 -70.90 2.93
C THR A 13 -49.38 -71.95 2.92
N SER A 14 -48.12 -71.49 2.82
CA SER A 14 -47.04 -71.71 3.82
C SER A 14 -45.74 -71.03 3.34
N VAL A 15 -45.23 -70.05 4.09
CA VAL A 15 -43.97 -70.09 4.88
C VAL A 15 -42.76 -70.67 4.14
N ALA A 16 -41.80 -69.79 3.82
CA ALA A 16 -40.36 -69.90 4.12
C ALA A 16 -39.54 -69.15 3.06
N LEU A 17 -39.05 -67.95 3.37
CA LEU A 17 -37.76 -67.51 2.84
C LEU A 17 -36.84 -67.30 4.03
N GLY A 18 -35.84 -68.17 4.10
CA GLY A 18 -35.02 -68.44 5.27
C GLY A 18 -34.27 -67.23 5.81
N ALA A 19 -34.17 -67.20 7.13
CA ALA A 19 -33.08 -66.54 7.81
C ALA A 19 -31.79 -67.28 7.48
N VAL A 20 -31.04 -66.78 6.49
CA VAL A 20 -29.62 -67.13 6.38
C VAL A 20 -28.90 -66.37 7.49
N LEU A 21 -28.53 -67.09 8.55
CA LEU A 21 -27.56 -66.65 9.55
C LEU A 21 -26.18 -66.61 8.89
N LEU A 22 -25.81 -65.44 8.35
CA LEU A 22 -24.40 -65.12 8.12
C LEU A 22 -23.83 -64.63 9.44
N THR A 23 -23.24 -65.53 10.22
CA THR A 23 -22.32 -65.21 11.31
C THR A 23 -20.97 -64.78 10.74
N SER A 24 -20.96 -63.70 9.96
CA SER A 24 -19.74 -62.93 9.80
C SER A 24 -19.75 -61.86 10.89
N THR A 25 -18.77 -61.92 11.78
CA THR A 25 -18.45 -60.83 12.70
C THR A 25 -18.00 -59.63 11.87
N ILE A 26 -18.95 -58.91 11.30
CA ILE A 26 -18.73 -57.56 10.82
C ILE A 26 -18.41 -56.78 12.08
N ALA A 27 -17.19 -56.25 12.16
CA ALA A 27 -16.86 -55.22 13.12
C ALA A 27 -17.87 -54.08 12.91
N VAL A 28 -18.94 -54.08 13.70
CA VAL A 28 -19.94 -53.02 13.67
C VAL A 28 -19.16 -51.76 14.02
N PRO A 29 -19.07 -50.76 13.14
CA PRO A 29 -18.50 -49.49 13.56
C PRO A 29 -19.30 -49.05 14.78
N ILE A 30 -18.60 -48.72 15.87
CA ILE A 30 -19.08 -48.52 17.26
C ILE A 30 -20.16 -47.40 17.38
N ASN A 31 -20.65 -46.88 16.25
CA ASN A 31 -21.57 -45.76 16.12
C ASN A 31 -22.84 -46.04 15.29
N SER A 32 -23.14 -47.30 14.90
CA SER A 32 -24.34 -47.62 14.10
C SER A 32 -25.63 -47.28 14.85
N VAL A 33 -26.25 -46.15 14.49
CA VAL A 33 -27.60 -45.83 14.98
C VAL A 33 -28.58 -46.68 14.20
N GLU A 34 -29.45 -47.38 14.90
CA GLU A 34 -30.58 -48.03 14.25
C GLU A 34 -31.42 -47.00 13.49
N ALA A 35 -31.56 -47.24 12.18
CA ALA A 35 -32.55 -46.59 11.37
C ALA A 35 -33.94 -47.06 11.83
N ALA A 36 -34.74 -46.12 12.33
CA ALA A 36 -36.12 -46.34 12.72
C ALA A 36 -36.98 -46.44 11.46
N SER A 37 -37.55 -47.62 11.21
CA SER A 37 -38.50 -47.84 10.11
C SER A 37 -39.77 -47.00 10.26
N SER A 38 -40.26 -46.47 9.14
CA SER A 38 -41.57 -45.79 9.06
C SER A 38 -42.75 -46.68 9.44
N SER A 39 -42.60 -48.02 9.35
CA SER A 39 -43.61 -48.98 9.79
C SER A 39 -43.82 -48.93 11.30
N ASN A 40 -42.73 -48.79 12.08
CA ASN A 40 -42.73 -49.02 13.52
C ASN A 40 -42.82 -47.73 14.35
N TYR A 41 -42.54 -46.57 13.73
CA TYR A 41 -42.44 -45.29 14.44
C TYR A 41 -43.25 -44.18 13.77
N LYS A 42 -43.71 -43.22 14.57
CA LYS A 42 -44.37 -41.99 14.09
C LYS A 42 -43.91 -40.78 14.90
N ILE A 43 -44.10 -39.58 14.33
CA ILE A 43 -43.99 -38.34 15.08
C ILE A 43 -45.37 -37.99 15.63
N SER A 44 -45.46 -37.76 16.93
CA SER A 44 -46.67 -37.27 17.59
C SER A 44 -46.29 -36.20 18.60
N LYS A 45 -46.98 -35.04 18.55
CA LYS A 45 -46.71 -33.90 19.44
C LYS A 45 -45.21 -33.51 19.47
N GLY A 46 -44.55 -33.53 18.31
CA GLY A 46 -43.13 -33.21 18.16
C GLY A 46 -42.13 -34.27 18.67
N LYS A 47 -42.60 -35.41 19.19
CA LYS A 47 -41.76 -36.50 19.68
C LYS A 47 -41.84 -37.75 18.79
N LEU A 48 -40.73 -38.48 18.68
CA LEU A 48 -40.69 -39.80 18.07
C LEU A 48 -41.25 -40.82 19.06
N ILE A 49 -42.32 -41.50 18.65
CA ILE A 49 -43.01 -42.52 19.45
C ILE A 49 -43.10 -43.84 18.68
N SER A 50 -43.11 -44.95 19.42
CA SER A 50 -43.42 -46.28 18.87
C SER A 50 -44.90 -46.35 18.50
N LYS A 51 -45.23 -46.86 17.30
CA LYS A 51 -46.63 -47.07 16.92
C LYS A 51 -47.28 -48.19 17.73
N LEU A 52 -46.51 -49.22 18.10
CA LEU A 52 -46.99 -50.38 18.85
C LEU A 52 -47.39 -50.01 20.28
N THR A 53 -46.53 -49.27 20.97
CA THR A 53 -46.74 -48.99 22.41
C THR A 53 -47.27 -47.59 22.69
N GLY A 54 -47.26 -46.69 21.71
CA GLY A 54 -47.57 -45.27 21.91
C GLY A 54 -46.54 -44.49 22.74
N LYS A 55 -45.52 -45.17 23.29
CA LYS A 55 -44.51 -44.59 24.19
C LYS A 55 -43.41 -43.85 23.43
N VAL A 56 -42.79 -42.89 24.11
CA VAL A 56 -41.63 -42.13 23.60
C VAL A 56 -40.44 -43.07 23.41
N VAL A 57 -39.81 -43.00 22.24
CA VAL A 57 -38.62 -43.80 21.92
C VAL A 57 -37.44 -43.31 22.76
N LYS A 58 -36.86 -44.20 23.56
CA LYS A 58 -35.64 -43.94 24.35
C LYS A 58 -34.38 -44.14 23.51
N GLY A 59 -33.29 -43.51 23.92
CA GLY A 59 -32.00 -43.62 23.24
C GLY A 59 -31.93 -42.80 21.95
N THR A 60 -30.96 -43.12 21.09
CA THR A 60 -30.77 -42.41 19.82
C THR A 60 -31.29 -43.23 18.65
N LYS A 61 -32.12 -42.63 17.79
CA LYS A 61 -32.63 -43.27 16.55
C LYS A 61 -32.60 -42.30 15.38
N ILE A 62 -32.43 -42.83 14.17
CA ILE A 62 -32.58 -42.05 12.93
C ILE A 62 -33.95 -42.33 12.35
N PHE A 63 -34.81 -41.32 12.23
CA PHE A 63 -36.12 -41.46 11.62
C PHE A 63 -36.27 -40.41 10.52
N LYS A 64 -36.60 -40.84 9.29
CA LYS A 64 -36.75 -39.96 8.12
C LYS A 64 -35.58 -38.96 7.96
N GLY A 65 -34.35 -39.46 8.11
CA GLY A 65 -33.13 -38.66 7.99
C GLY A 65 -32.85 -37.66 9.13
N LYS A 66 -33.66 -37.68 10.21
CA LYS A 66 -33.43 -36.89 11.42
C LYS A 66 -32.98 -37.77 12.57
N VAL A 67 -31.99 -37.30 13.32
CA VAL A 67 -31.54 -37.92 14.56
C VAL A 67 -32.44 -37.46 15.70
N TYR A 68 -32.98 -38.42 16.44
CA TYR A 68 -33.75 -38.20 17.66
C TYR A 68 -32.98 -38.77 18.84
N LYS A 69 -32.99 -38.07 19.98
CA LYS A 69 -32.51 -38.56 21.27
C LYS A 69 -33.66 -38.45 22.28
N ASP A 70 -34.03 -39.59 22.87
CA ASP A 70 -35.13 -39.70 23.84
C ASP A 70 -36.44 -39.07 23.32
N GLY A 71 -36.72 -39.38 22.05
CA GLY A 71 -37.90 -38.92 21.33
C GLY A 71 -37.83 -37.49 20.81
N LYS A 72 -36.87 -36.67 21.21
CA LYS A 72 -36.73 -35.28 20.73
C LYS A 72 -35.74 -35.20 19.58
N ALA A 73 -36.00 -34.33 18.60
CA ALA A 73 -35.05 -34.08 17.53
C ALA A 73 -33.74 -33.51 18.13
N LEU A 74 -32.60 -34.11 17.79
CA LEU A 74 -31.32 -33.78 18.42
C LEU A 74 -30.88 -32.36 18.05
N THR A 75 -30.62 -31.54 19.06
CA THR A 75 -29.83 -30.32 18.94
C THR A 75 -28.61 -30.45 19.85
N GLY A 76 -27.42 -30.51 19.25
CA GLY A 76 -26.17 -30.74 19.96
C GLY A 76 -25.21 -31.65 19.20
N LEU A 77 -24.17 -32.10 19.90
CA LEU A 77 -23.12 -32.95 19.33
C LEU A 77 -23.43 -34.43 19.54
N ARG A 78 -23.15 -35.22 18.51
CA ARG A 78 -23.08 -36.67 18.60
C ARG A 78 -21.91 -37.17 17.75
N ALA A 79 -20.98 -37.91 18.38
CA ALA A 79 -19.78 -38.41 17.71
C ALA A 79 -19.04 -37.33 16.89
N GLY A 80 -18.90 -36.12 17.46
CA GLY A 80 -18.26 -34.99 16.80
C GLY A 80 -19.08 -34.29 15.70
N VAL A 81 -20.29 -34.80 15.38
CA VAL A 81 -21.19 -34.19 14.40
C VAL A 81 -22.24 -33.32 15.10
N TYR A 82 -22.33 -32.06 14.70
CA TYR A 82 -23.34 -31.13 15.19
C TYR A 82 -24.66 -31.27 14.43
N TYR A 83 -25.73 -31.45 15.20
CA TYR A 83 -27.10 -31.51 14.72
C TYR A 83 -27.90 -30.33 15.28
N LYS A 84 -28.80 -29.77 14.47
CA LYS A 84 -29.84 -28.81 14.88
C LYS A 84 -31.17 -29.34 14.37
N SER A 85 -32.13 -29.56 15.27
CA SER A 85 -33.43 -30.14 14.92
C SER A 85 -33.33 -31.48 14.18
N GLY A 86 -32.36 -32.31 14.61
CA GLY A 86 -32.12 -33.66 14.10
C GLY A 86 -31.36 -33.74 12.78
N LYS A 87 -31.06 -32.63 12.10
CA LYS A 87 -30.26 -32.61 10.86
C LYS A 87 -28.85 -32.11 11.12
N LYS A 88 -27.87 -32.58 10.34
CA LYS A 88 -26.51 -32.01 10.32
C LYS A 88 -26.64 -30.51 10.05
N ALA A 89 -25.97 -29.69 10.85
CA ALA A 89 -26.21 -28.27 10.85
C ALA A 89 -24.96 -27.45 10.50
N THR A 90 -25.21 -26.32 9.84
CA THR A 90 -24.22 -25.28 9.57
C THR A 90 -24.55 -24.09 10.46
N ASP A 91 -23.94 -24.02 11.63
CA ASP A 91 -24.24 -23.00 12.64
C ASP A 91 -23.11 -22.92 13.68
N ILE A 92 -23.23 -21.94 14.58
CA ILE A 92 -22.41 -21.85 15.78
C ILE A 92 -23.05 -22.69 16.89
N TYR A 93 -22.26 -23.58 17.50
CA TYR A 93 -22.64 -24.30 18.71
C TYR A 93 -21.50 -24.28 19.71
N LYS A 94 -21.78 -23.79 20.93
CA LYS A 94 -20.78 -23.63 22.00
C LYS A 94 -19.50 -22.93 21.52
N GLY A 95 -19.64 -21.82 20.80
CA GLY A 95 -18.53 -21.00 20.30
C GLY A 95 -17.76 -21.55 19.10
N LYS A 96 -18.11 -22.75 18.59
CA LYS A 96 -17.50 -23.32 17.38
C LYS A 96 -18.46 -23.25 16.20
N TYR A 97 -17.98 -22.79 15.06
CA TYR A 97 -18.67 -22.84 13.79
C TYR A 97 -18.55 -24.23 13.17
N TYR A 98 -19.70 -24.81 12.84
CA TYR A 98 -19.82 -26.07 12.14
C TYR A 98 -20.33 -25.81 10.72
N SER A 99 -19.87 -26.61 9.77
CA SER A 99 -20.40 -26.67 8.41
C SER A 99 -20.79 -28.10 8.11
N ASN A 100 -22.06 -28.32 7.76
CA ASN A 100 -22.64 -29.65 7.57
C ASN A 100 -22.34 -30.61 8.73
N GLY A 101 -22.45 -30.11 9.95
CA GLY A 101 -22.21 -30.84 11.19
C GLY A 101 -20.74 -31.07 11.55
N LYS A 102 -19.76 -30.72 10.70
CA LYS A 102 -18.33 -30.85 11.00
C LYS A 102 -17.74 -29.52 11.47
N VAL A 103 -16.78 -29.57 12.38
CA VAL A 103 -16.01 -28.38 12.79
C VAL A 103 -15.36 -27.75 11.56
N TYR A 104 -15.54 -26.45 11.37
CA TYR A 104 -15.14 -25.77 10.14
C TYR A 104 -13.77 -25.11 10.24
N THR A 105 -12.98 -25.23 9.19
CA THR A 105 -11.79 -24.42 8.94
C THR A 105 -11.91 -23.81 7.55
N GLY A 106 -11.83 -22.49 7.47
CA GLY A 106 -12.00 -21.75 6.22
C GLY A 106 -12.68 -20.40 6.45
N VAL A 107 -13.14 -19.78 5.37
CA VAL A 107 -13.76 -18.46 5.41
C VAL A 107 -15.24 -18.59 5.07
N LYS A 108 -16.10 -18.09 5.96
CA LYS A 108 -17.53 -18.04 5.75
C LYS A 108 -18.06 -16.69 6.19
N ASN A 109 -18.88 -16.06 5.36
CA ASN A 109 -19.43 -14.73 5.61
C ASN A 109 -18.34 -13.71 6.02
N ASN A 110 -17.22 -13.71 5.29
CA ASN A 110 -16.04 -12.88 5.56
C ASN A 110 -15.35 -13.09 6.92
N ILE A 111 -15.65 -14.19 7.62
CA ILE A 111 -15.01 -14.58 8.87
C ILE A 111 -14.15 -15.82 8.66
N TYR A 112 -12.86 -15.71 8.95
CA TYR A 112 -11.95 -16.85 9.00
C TYR A 112 -12.11 -17.62 10.31
N PHE A 113 -12.37 -18.91 10.17
CA PHE A 113 -12.42 -19.88 11.24
C PHE A 113 -11.28 -20.89 11.10
N LYS A 114 -10.67 -21.25 12.23
CA LYS A 114 -9.74 -22.38 12.36
C LYS A 114 -10.24 -23.25 13.50
N ALA A 115 -10.52 -24.52 13.21
CA ALA A 115 -11.13 -25.45 14.17
C ALA A 115 -12.43 -24.89 14.80
N GLY A 116 -13.24 -24.20 13.99
CA GLY A 116 -14.53 -23.62 14.37
C GLY A 116 -14.46 -22.30 15.12
N ALA A 117 -13.30 -21.87 15.62
CA ALA A 117 -13.16 -20.59 16.30
C ALA A 117 -12.72 -19.49 15.32
N LYS A 118 -13.15 -18.24 15.57
CA LYS A 118 -12.63 -17.06 14.83
C LYS A 118 -11.13 -17.01 15.03
N ALA A 119 -10.38 -16.96 13.93
CA ALA A 119 -8.94 -17.21 13.99
C ALA A 119 -8.10 -16.04 13.50
N THR A 120 -6.88 -15.98 14.02
CA THR A 120 -5.81 -15.12 13.52
C THR A 120 -4.81 -16.01 12.78
N GLY A 121 -4.39 -15.59 11.59
CA GLY A 121 -3.44 -16.33 10.77
C GLY A 121 -3.73 -16.25 9.28
N SER A 122 -2.91 -16.98 8.51
CA SER A 122 -3.00 -17.02 7.06
C SER A 122 -3.93 -18.12 6.57
N TYR A 123 -4.79 -17.80 5.60
CA TYR A 123 -5.59 -18.77 4.86
C TYR A 123 -5.67 -18.35 3.39
N LYS A 124 -5.27 -19.24 2.48
CA LYS A 124 -5.24 -18.99 1.03
C LYS A 124 -4.60 -17.65 0.65
N GLY A 125 -3.44 -17.34 1.24
CA GLY A 125 -2.67 -16.12 0.93
C GLY A 125 -3.21 -14.82 1.55
N MET A 126 -4.29 -14.87 2.34
CA MET A 126 -4.80 -13.74 3.11
C MET A 126 -4.54 -13.94 4.60
N TYR A 127 -4.03 -12.91 5.25
CA TYR A 127 -3.86 -12.84 6.69
C TYR A 127 -5.11 -12.25 7.34
N TYR A 128 -5.56 -12.92 8.39
CA TYR A 128 -6.72 -12.55 9.17
C TYR A 128 -6.31 -12.27 10.61
N SER A 129 -7.02 -11.36 11.26
CA SER A 129 -6.93 -11.10 12.70
C SER A 129 -8.31 -11.23 13.32
N LYS A 130 -8.46 -12.14 14.29
CA LYS A 130 -9.74 -12.44 14.98
C LYS A 130 -10.90 -12.69 13.99
N GLY A 131 -10.59 -13.40 12.90
CA GLY A 131 -11.52 -13.77 11.84
C GLY A 131 -11.71 -12.72 10.75
N LYS A 132 -11.26 -11.48 10.91
CA LYS A 132 -11.42 -10.42 9.90
C LYS A 132 -10.16 -10.29 9.03
N VAL A 133 -10.33 -9.91 7.77
CA VAL A 133 -9.20 -9.57 6.88
C VAL A 133 -8.37 -8.48 7.55
N PHE A 134 -7.06 -8.67 7.63
CA PHE A 134 -6.18 -7.79 8.39
C PHE A 134 -5.54 -6.71 7.52
N THR A 135 -5.51 -5.48 8.03
CA THR A 135 -4.65 -4.41 7.52
C THR A 135 -3.83 -3.88 8.69
N GLY A 136 -2.51 -3.84 8.53
CA GLY A 136 -1.59 -3.36 9.55
C GLY A 136 -0.32 -4.21 9.65
N LEU A 137 0.44 -4.01 10.73
CA LEU A 137 1.71 -4.67 10.95
C LEU A 137 1.55 -5.91 11.84
N LYS A 138 2.14 -7.03 11.43
CA LYS A 138 2.25 -8.22 12.27
C LYS A 138 3.62 -8.84 12.11
N ALA A 139 4.36 -8.95 13.21
CA ALA A 139 5.72 -9.52 13.23
C ALA A 139 6.63 -8.91 12.14
N GLY A 140 6.63 -7.59 12.01
CA GLY A 140 7.41 -6.86 11.01
C GLY A 140 6.86 -6.90 9.58
N VAL A 141 5.80 -7.67 9.30
CA VAL A 141 5.20 -7.76 7.97
C VAL A 141 3.97 -6.85 7.88
N TYR A 142 3.99 -5.91 6.93
CA TYR A 142 2.82 -5.09 6.62
C TYR A 142 1.84 -5.87 5.73
N TYR A 143 0.58 -5.88 6.15
CA TYR A 143 -0.53 -6.43 5.39
C TYR A 143 -1.48 -5.32 4.98
N LYS A 144 -1.92 -5.32 3.73
CA LYS A 144 -2.98 -4.46 3.19
C LYS A 144 -4.09 -5.34 2.65
N ARG A 145 -5.27 -5.33 3.29
CA ARG A 145 -6.40 -6.20 2.95
C ARG A 145 -6.00 -7.69 2.92
N GLY A 146 -5.25 -8.12 3.95
CA GLY A 146 -4.83 -9.49 4.18
C GLY A 146 -3.65 -9.95 3.34
N LYS A 147 -3.28 -9.26 2.25
CA LYS A 147 -2.09 -9.58 1.47
C LYS A 147 -0.89 -8.80 1.99
N LYS A 148 0.33 -9.31 1.75
CA LYS A 148 1.56 -8.52 1.97
C LYS A 148 1.44 -7.21 1.21
N GLY A 149 1.52 -6.09 1.92
CA GLY A 149 1.13 -4.78 1.42
C GLY A 149 2.29 -4.00 0.82
N THR A 150 1.97 -3.14 -0.15
CA THR A 150 2.84 -2.06 -0.62
C THR A 150 2.19 -0.72 -0.29
N GLY A 151 2.97 0.23 0.21
CA GLY A 151 2.52 1.58 0.57
C GLY A 151 2.97 2.03 1.96
N ILE A 152 2.53 3.22 2.35
CA ILE A 152 2.86 3.82 3.64
C ILE A 152 1.95 3.28 4.74
N TYR A 153 2.54 2.86 5.86
CA TYR A 153 1.82 2.51 7.08
C TYR A 153 2.66 2.93 8.30
N GLY A 154 2.07 3.72 9.20
CA GLY A 154 2.79 4.24 10.37
C GLY A 154 4.04 5.05 9.99
N GLY A 155 3.97 5.87 8.94
CA GLY A 155 5.08 6.72 8.48
C GLY A 155 6.17 6.00 7.68
N LYS A 156 6.15 4.67 7.61
CA LYS A 156 7.13 3.88 6.83
C LYS A 156 6.52 3.35 5.54
N TYR A 157 7.26 3.44 4.46
CA TYR A 157 6.96 2.79 3.19
C TYR A 157 7.37 1.31 3.24
N TYR A 158 6.45 0.46 2.85
CA TYR A 158 6.65 -0.97 2.72
C TYR A 158 6.49 -1.39 1.27
N GLU A 159 7.25 -2.39 0.87
CA GLU A 159 7.07 -3.09 -0.40
C GLU A 159 6.97 -4.59 -0.16
N ALA A 160 5.92 -5.21 -0.70
CA ALA A 160 5.63 -6.63 -0.51
C ALA A 160 5.68 -7.06 0.98
N GLY A 161 5.20 -6.18 1.86
CA GLY A 161 5.11 -6.36 3.30
C GLY A 161 6.42 -6.15 4.07
N LYS A 162 7.53 -5.81 3.42
CA LYS A 162 8.82 -5.51 4.08
C LYS A 162 9.05 -4.01 4.11
N VAL A 163 9.74 -3.52 5.14
CA VAL A 163 10.24 -2.14 5.16
C VAL A 163 11.15 -1.95 3.95
N PHE A 164 10.97 -0.86 3.21
CA PHE A 164 11.63 -0.64 1.94
C PHE A 164 12.82 0.32 2.07
N THR A 165 13.96 -0.07 1.50
CA THR A 165 15.14 0.78 1.30
C THR A 165 15.51 0.75 -0.17
N GLY A 166 15.43 1.89 -0.84
CA GLY A 166 15.69 2.01 -2.27
C GLY A 166 14.85 3.07 -2.97
N ILE A 167 14.84 3.02 -4.30
CA ILE A 167 14.14 3.98 -5.16
C ILE A 167 12.77 3.42 -5.49
N GLN A 168 11.71 4.13 -5.11
CA GLN A 168 10.34 3.74 -5.43
C GLN A 168 10.09 3.93 -6.93
N SER A 169 9.65 2.88 -7.63
CA SER A 169 9.46 2.88 -9.09
C SER A 169 8.48 3.93 -9.63
N THR A 170 7.43 4.28 -8.88
CA THR A 170 6.40 5.21 -9.36
C THR A 170 6.81 6.67 -9.17
N SER A 171 7.34 7.01 -8.00
CA SER A 171 7.69 8.40 -7.68
C SER A 171 9.14 8.74 -7.99
N ASN A 172 10.00 7.74 -8.17
CA ASN A 172 11.46 7.86 -8.18
C ASN A 172 12.01 8.55 -6.92
N ASN A 173 11.39 8.30 -5.76
CA ASN A 173 11.87 8.81 -4.47
C ASN A 173 12.73 7.74 -3.78
N LEU A 174 13.84 8.17 -3.20
CA LEU A 174 14.67 7.36 -2.31
C LEU A 174 14.02 7.26 -0.93
N TYR A 175 13.91 6.02 -0.44
CA TYR A 175 13.54 5.69 0.92
C TYR A 175 14.69 4.95 1.61
N ILE A 176 14.93 5.26 2.88
CA ILE A 176 15.88 4.58 3.76
C ILE A 176 15.10 4.06 4.97
N ASP A 177 15.10 2.74 5.19
CA ASP A 177 14.34 2.07 6.24
C ASP A 177 12.85 2.45 6.28
N GLY A 178 12.29 2.61 5.08
CA GLY A 178 10.91 3.00 4.83
C GLY A 178 10.64 4.51 4.99
N LEU A 179 11.61 5.31 5.42
CA LEU A 179 11.45 6.75 5.55
C LEU A 179 11.89 7.45 4.27
N LEU A 180 11.16 8.48 3.86
CA LEU A 180 11.54 9.31 2.72
C LEU A 180 12.87 10.00 3.04
N ASN A 181 13.87 9.90 2.17
CA ASN A 181 15.13 10.59 2.39
C ASN A 181 14.92 12.11 2.33
N THR A 182 15.46 12.84 3.30
CA THR A 182 15.35 14.32 3.38
C THR A 182 16.72 15.01 3.38
N GLY A 183 17.82 14.26 3.53
CA GLY A 183 19.18 14.81 3.59
C GLY A 183 20.06 14.38 2.42
N LEU A 184 21.35 14.69 2.54
CA LEU A 184 22.38 14.19 1.63
C LEU A 184 22.77 12.76 1.99
N ILE A 185 22.84 11.89 0.98
CA ILE A 185 23.32 10.51 1.15
C ILE A 185 23.83 9.96 -0.17
N VAL A 186 24.88 9.14 -0.12
CA VAL A 186 25.30 8.34 -1.27
C VAL A 186 24.55 7.01 -1.23
N PHE A 187 23.73 6.75 -2.26
CA PHE A 187 23.03 5.48 -2.42
C PHE A 187 23.31 4.92 -3.81
N LYS A 188 23.85 3.70 -3.87
CA LYS A 188 24.29 3.06 -5.13
C LYS A 188 25.14 4.00 -5.99
N GLU A 189 26.20 4.54 -5.38
CA GLU A 189 27.20 5.40 -6.05
C GLU A 189 26.67 6.76 -6.56
N GLN A 190 25.44 7.12 -6.19
CA GLN A 190 24.84 8.40 -6.54
C GLN A 190 24.55 9.22 -5.29
N LEU A 191 24.95 10.49 -5.27
CA LEU A 191 24.52 11.44 -4.27
C LEU A 191 23.06 11.80 -4.50
N TYR A 192 22.27 11.68 -3.43
CA TYR A 192 20.90 12.15 -3.34
C TYR A 192 20.85 13.39 -2.46
N ASN A 193 19.99 14.35 -2.81
CA ASN A 193 19.62 15.49 -1.98
C ASN A 193 18.12 15.41 -1.69
N GLY A 194 17.80 14.98 -0.48
CA GLY A 194 16.45 14.54 -0.13
C GLY A 194 16.03 13.33 -0.97
N ALA A 195 14.78 13.29 -1.38
CA ALA A 195 14.23 12.10 -2.04
C ALA A 195 14.79 11.86 -3.45
N LYS A 196 15.48 12.85 -4.03
CA LYS A 196 15.91 12.86 -5.43
C LYS A 196 17.43 12.84 -5.56
N VAL A 197 17.87 12.40 -6.73
CA VAL A 197 19.28 12.47 -7.13
C VAL A 197 19.71 13.93 -7.13
N ASN A 198 20.92 14.20 -6.62
CA ASN A 198 21.49 15.54 -6.62
C ASN A 198 21.80 15.98 -8.06
N THR A 199 21.53 17.24 -8.38
CA THR A 199 21.71 17.81 -9.73
C THR A 199 22.73 18.95 -9.79
N GLY A 200 23.17 19.47 -8.64
CA GLY A 200 24.08 20.61 -8.55
C GLY A 200 25.46 20.25 -8.00
N LEU A 201 26.29 21.28 -7.83
CA LEU A 201 27.54 21.15 -7.07
C LEU A 201 27.21 21.05 -5.58
N THR A 202 27.73 20.04 -4.90
CA THR A 202 27.44 19.83 -3.48
C THR A 202 28.65 19.23 -2.77
N LEU A 203 29.06 19.83 -1.67
CA LEU A 203 30.07 19.27 -0.79
C LEU A 203 29.40 18.31 0.20
N PHE A 204 29.83 17.04 0.18
CA PHE A 204 29.33 16.01 1.09
C PHE A 204 30.49 15.13 1.54
N GLU A 205 30.63 14.93 2.86
CA GLU A 205 31.73 14.15 3.46
C GLU A 205 33.14 14.59 2.97
N GLY A 206 33.33 15.89 2.73
CA GLY A 206 34.60 16.46 2.27
C GLY A 206 34.89 16.26 0.77
N GLN A 207 33.99 15.61 0.04
CA GLN A 207 34.09 15.41 -1.41
C GLN A 207 33.09 16.31 -2.15
N LEU A 208 33.56 16.93 -3.23
CA LEU A 208 32.72 17.70 -4.12
C LEU A 208 32.03 16.77 -5.13
N TYR A 209 30.71 16.83 -5.17
CA TYR A 209 29.88 16.17 -6.17
C TYR A 209 29.42 17.17 -7.23
N ASN A 210 29.36 16.75 -8.48
CA ASN A 210 28.72 17.45 -9.59
C ASN A 210 27.52 16.61 -10.07
N GLY A 211 26.32 17.04 -9.67
CA GLY A 211 25.14 16.21 -9.78
C GLY A 211 25.25 14.98 -8.88
N SER A 212 25.01 13.80 -9.44
CA SER A 212 24.98 12.55 -8.68
C SER A 212 26.35 11.96 -8.40
N LYS A 213 27.40 12.39 -9.11
CA LYS A 213 28.72 11.79 -9.06
C LYS A 213 29.73 12.75 -8.47
N LEU A 214 30.89 12.23 -8.12
CA LEU A 214 32.05 13.05 -7.76
C LEU A 214 32.37 14.00 -8.91
N ASN A 215 32.78 15.21 -8.55
CA ASN A 215 33.25 16.20 -9.52
C ASN A 215 34.52 15.69 -10.21
N GLU A 216 34.63 15.95 -11.51
CA GLU A 216 35.81 15.70 -12.33
C GLU A 216 36.28 17.03 -12.91
N GLY A 217 37.59 17.27 -12.91
CA GLY A 217 38.17 18.53 -13.38
C GLY A 217 38.15 19.65 -12.33
N VAL A 218 38.45 20.88 -12.78
CA VAL A 218 38.68 22.04 -11.90
C VAL A 218 37.45 22.94 -11.86
N VAL A 219 36.95 23.23 -10.67
CA VAL A 219 35.79 24.11 -10.43
C VAL A 219 35.98 24.92 -9.16
N GLN A 220 35.38 26.11 -9.10
CA GLN A 220 35.35 26.94 -7.90
C GLN A 220 33.96 26.87 -7.25
N VAL A 221 33.93 26.59 -5.94
CA VAL A 221 32.71 26.57 -5.13
C VAL A 221 32.97 27.37 -3.86
N ASP A 222 32.12 28.36 -3.59
CA ASP A 222 32.21 29.24 -2.42
C ASP A 222 33.62 29.84 -2.20
N GLY A 223 34.24 30.30 -3.29
CA GLY A 223 35.57 30.91 -3.28
C GLY A 223 36.74 29.92 -3.16
N LYS A 224 36.48 28.62 -3.02
CA LYS A 224 37.50 27.56 -2.96
C LYS A 224 37.57 26.79 -4.27
N TRP A 225 38.77 26.58 -4.76
CA TRP A 225 39.07 25.71 -5.89
C TRP A 225 39.07 24.25 -5.47
N TYR A 226 38.44 23.42 -6.29
CA TYR A 226 38.45 21.97 -6.21
C TYR A 226 39.05 21.41 -7.50
N LYS A 227 39.81 20.33 -7.36
CA LYS A 227 40.30 19.52 -8.48
C LYS A 227 39.76 18.12 -8.26
N ASP A 228 38.97 17.67 -9.24
CA ASP A 228 38.14 16.48 -9.11
C ASP A 228 37.27 16.61 -7.85
N ALA A 229 37.16 15.55 -7.04
CA ALA A 229 36.37 15.56 -5.82
C ALA A 229 36.98 16.35 -4.65
N SER A 230 38.27 16.71 -4.71
CA SER A 230 39.01 17.19 -3.54
C SER A 230 39.28 18.69 -3.61
N ILE A 231 39.43 19.30 -2.43
CA ILE A 231 39.91 20.68 -2.36
C ILE A 231 41.29 20.77 -3.03
N ALA A 232 41.45 21.73 -3.91
CA ALA A 232 42.66 21.84 -4.71
C ALA A 232 43.84 22.37 -3.87
N ASN A 233 45.02 21.79 -4.10
CA ASN A 233 46.26 22.21 -3.46
C ASN A 233 47.42 22.04 -4.46
N GLY A 234 48.34 23.00 -4.51
CA GLY A 234 49.42 23.09 -5.49
C GLY A 234 49.02 23.82 -6.76
N THR A 235 49.79 23.61 -7.83
CA THR A 235 49.53 24.23 -9.13
C THR A 235 48.40 23.52 -9.87
N ILE A 236 47.39 24.25 -10.32
CA ILE A 236 46.27 23.73 -11.11
C ILE A 236 46.08 24.52 -12.41
N THR A 237 45.57 23.84 -13.44
CA THR A 237 45.20 24.44 -14.72
C THR A 237 43.68 24.62 -14.78
N LEU A 238 43.25 25.87 -14.97
CA LEU A 238 41.85 26.23 -15.11
C LEU A 238 41.31 25.80 -16.49
N PRO A 239 39.98 25.66 -16.66
CA PRO A 239 39.39 25.30 -17.94
C PRO A 239 39.74 26.23 -19.11
N ASN A 240 40.09 27.49 -18.83
CA ASN A 240 40.53 28.46 -19.83
C ASN A 240 42.04 28.36 -20.16
N GLY A 241 42.75 27.36 -19.63
CA GLY A 241 44.17 27.13 -19.86
C GLY A 241 45.13 27.91 -18.93
N LYS A 242 44.62 28.85 -18.11
CA LYS A 242 45.45 29.59 -17.14
C LYS A 242 45.89 28.67 -15.99
N THR A 243 47.15 28.76 -15.57
CA THR A 243 47.63 28.10 -14.35
C THR A 243 47.60 29.05 -13.15
N ILE A 244 47.22 28.52 -11.99
CA ILE A 244 47.26 29.23 -10.70
C ILE A 244 47.87 28.32 -9.63
N ILE A 245 48.43 28.92 -8.58
CA ILE A 245 48.91 28.20 -7.39
C ILE A 245 47.84 28.31 -6.32
N VAL A 246 47.26 27.19 -5.89
CA VAL A 246 46.25 27.17 -4.84
C VAL A 246 46.76 26.51 -3.56
N THR A 247 46.44 27.09 -2.42
CA THR A 247 46.69 26.50 -1.09
C THR A 247 45.36 26.34 -0.38
N ASN A 248 44.98 25.10 -0.05
CA ASN A 248 43.68 24.79 0.56
C ASN A 248 42.49 25.43 -0.18
N GLY A 249 42.52 25.35 -1.52
CA GLY A 249 41.50 25.90 -2.41
C GLY A 249 41.59 27.41 -2.65
N ILE A 250 42.50 28.14 -2.03
CA ILE A 250 42.63 29.60 -2.21
C ILE A 250 43.74 29.91 -3.21
N ASP A 251 43.49 30.80 -4.18
CA ASP A 251 44.52 31.28 -5.10
C ASP A 251 45.58 32.10 -4.37
N THR A 252 46.84 31.70 -4.51
CA THR A 252 48.04 32.24 -3.85
C THR A 252 49.11 32.65 -4.87
N THR A 253 48.73 32.81 -6.14
CA THR A 253 49.66 33.15 -7.23
C THR A 253 50.33 34.51 -6.97
N PRO A 254 51.68 34.63 -6.97
CA PRO A 254 52.38 35.88 -6.71
C PRO A 254 51.99 36.99 -7.70
N GLY A 255 51.60 38.17 -7.19
CA GLY A 255 51.11 39.29 -8.02
C GLY A 255 49.59 39.31 -8.24
N SER A 256 48.88 38.26 -7.81
CA SER A 256 47.43 38.27 -7.63
C SER A 256 47.15 38.84 -6.23
N GLY A 257 46.73 40.10 -6.13
CA GLY A 257 46.51 40.75 -4.84
C GLY A 257 45.43 40.02 -4.03
N SER A 258 45.83 39.34 -2.95
CA SER A 258 44.91 38.81 -1.95
C SER A 258 45.27 39.40 -0.58
N THR A 259 44.59 40.48 -0.21
CA THR A 259 44.48 40.93 1.18
C THR A 259 43.55 39.97 1.91
N GLY A 260 44.05 39.34 2.98
CA GLY A 260 43.22 38.57 3.88
C GLY A 260 42.21 39.44 4.63
N GLY A 261 40.99 38.90 4.77
CA GLY A 261 40.02 39.30 5.80
C GLY A 261 38.91 40.26 5.36
N GLY A 262 37.69 39.74 5.22
CA GLY A 262 36.45 40.52 5.24
C GLY A 262 35.55 40.30 4.03
N SER A 263 34.33 39.82 4.30
CA SER A 263 33.25 39.53 3.37
C SER A 263 33.09 40.42 2.13
N SER A 264 32.63 39.75 1.07
CA SER A 264 31.75 40.19 -0.04
C SER A 264 32.40 40.29 -1.41
N SER A 265 31.71 39.70 -2.40
CA SER A 265 31.87 39.89 -3.86
C SER A 265 33.20 39.38 -4.44
N GLY A 266 33.30 38.29 -5.22
CA GLY A 266 32.49 37.91 -6.38
C GLY A 266 33.43 37.82 -7.61
N GLY A 267 33.44 36.68 -8.32
CA GLY A 267 34.22 36.44 -9.55
C GLY A 267 35.13 35.20 -9.48
N THR A 268 34.67 33.94 -9.53
CA THR A 268 34.16 33.18 -10.69
C THR A 268 35.05 33.22 -11.94
N GLY A 269 35.42 32.04 -12.45
CA GLY A 269 35.29 31.84 -13.90
C GLY A 269 33.83 32.09 -14.21
N GLU A 270 33.53 33.27 -14.72
CA GLU A 270 32.19 33.82 -14.84
C GLU A 270 31.26 32.85 -15.57
N ILE A 271 30.36 32.21 -14.83
CA ILE A 271 28.97 32.36 -15.25
C ILE A 271 28.63 33.79 -14.83
N THR A 272 28.78 34.74 -15.75
CA THR A 272 28.25 36.08 -15.53
C THR A 272 26.79 35.87 -15.20
N PHE A 273 26.35 36.33 -14.03
CA PHE A 273 24.93 36.46 -13.76
C PHE A 273 24.40 37.47 -14.79
N THR A 274 23.89 36.98 -15.91
CA THR A 274 23.25 37.82 -16.90
C THR A 274 21.78 37.90 -16.50
N SER A 275 21.34 39.08 -16.08
CA SER A 275 19.92 39.31 -15.83
C SER A 275 19.12 38.94 -17.09
N THR A 276 18.12 38.09 -16.93
CA THR A 276 17.22 37.67 -18.01
C THR A 276 15.80 38.05 -17.69
N ILE A 277 14.99 38.16 -18.75
CA ILE A 277 13.56 38.39 -18.64
C ILE A 277 12.85 37.13 -19.11
N ASN A 278 11.99 36.55 -18.28
CA ASN A 278 11.02 35.55 -18.70
C ASN A 278 9.64 36.21 -18.83
N SER A 279 9.03 36.11 -20.01
CA SER A 279 7.68 36.60 -20.30
C SER A 279 6.82 35.52 -20.97
N ASP A 280 7.06 34.24 -20.64
CA ASP A 280 6.36 33.12 -21.29
C ASP A 280 4.95 32.90 -20.73
N ILE A 281 4.67 33.44 -19.55
CA ILE A 281 3.38 33.28 -18.88
C ILE A 281 2.43 34.38 -19.30
N ALA A 282 1.39 34.00 -20.05
CA ALA A 282 0.29 34.90 -20.40
C ALA A 282 -0.52 35.28 -19.14
N ASN A 283 -0.85 36.57 -19.01
CA ASN A 283 -1.76 37.09 -17.99
C ASN A 283 -3.21 36.88 -18.44
N ASN A 284 -3.66 35.62 -18.41
CA ASN A 284 -5.01 35.26 -18.85
C ASN A 284 -5.65 34.17 -17.98
N VAL A 285 -6.96 34.01 -18.16
CA VAL A 285 -7.78 33.06 -17.41
C VAL A 285 -7.29 31.63 -17.61
N ASP A 286 -6.84 31.25 -18.80
CA ASP A 286 -6.40 29.87 -19.07
C ASP A 286 -5.15 29.48 -18.27
N LYS A 287 -4.20 30.40 -18.10
CA LYS A 287 -2.94 30.13 -17.39
C LYS A 287 -3.03 30.41 -15.90
N LEU A 288 -3.75 31.45 -15.48
CA LEU A 288 -3.76 31.93 -14.09
C LEU A 288 -5.11 31.79 -13.39
N GLY A 289 -6.18 31.45 -14.12
CA GLY A 289 -7.55 31.46 -13.60
C GLY A 289 -8.14 32.86 -13.41
N LEU A 290 -7.39 33.90 -13.77
CA LEU A 290 -7.78 35.32 -13.72
C LEU A 290 -6.98 36.13 -14.74
N VAL A 291 -7.42 37.36 -15.01
CA VAL A 291 -6.60 38.40 -15.65
C VAL A 291 -6.19 39.37 -14.54
N GLY A 292 -4.91 39.40 -14.20
CA GLY A 292 -4.38 40.22 -13.11
C GLY A 292 -4.26 41.68 -13.49
N THR A 293 -4.54 42.58 -12.54
CA THR A 293 -4.33 44.03 -12.66
C THR A 293 -3.12 44.51 -11.86
N SER A 294 -2.63 43.68 -10.94
CA SER A 294 -1.42 43.95 -10.14
C SER A 294 -0.56 42.70 -10.01
N VAL A 295 0.73 42.91 -9.78
CA VAL A 295 1.70 41.84 -9.57
C VAL A 295 2.76 42.25 -8.55
N SER A 296 3.21 41.30 -7.74
CA SER A 296 4.28 41.50 -6.77
C SER A 296 5.16 40.26 -6.63
N SER A 297 6.37 40.46 -6.13
CA SER A 297 7.34 39.41 -5.83
C SER A 297 7.51 39.32 -4.32
N SER A 298 7.47 38.12 -3.73
CA SER A 298 7.74 37.95 -2.30
C SER A 298 9.19 38.25 -1.92
N ASN A 299 10.09 38.29 -2.91
CA ASN A 299 11.49 38.65 -2.73
C ASN A 299 12.03 39.37 -3.98
N GLU A 300 11.90 40.69 -3.99
CA GLU A 300 12.36 41.54 -5.10
C GLU A 300 13.88 41.53 -5.30
N LYS A 301 14.64 41.10 -4.29
CA LYS A 301 16.10 40.92 -4.42
C LYS A 301 16.46 39.68 -5.26
N VAL A 302 15.52 38.75 -5.45
CA VAL A 302 15.69 37.54 -6.28
C VAL A 302 15.13 37.78 -7.68
N ALA A 303 13.89 38.27 -7.76
CA ALA A 303 13.26 38.59 -9.04
C ALA A 303 12.27 39.75 -8.88
N THR A 304 12.29 40.69 -9.83
CA THR A 304 11.26 41.73 -9.97
C THR A 304 10.27 41.32 -11.03
N VAL A 305 9.07 41.91 -11.01
CA VAL A 305 7.98 41.49 -11.88
C VAL A 305 7.09 42.66 -12.27
N LYS A 306 6.62 42.64 -13.51
CA LYS A 306 5.64 43.59 -14.05
C LYS A 306 4.69 42.90 -15.02
N ILE A 307 3.54 43.51 -15.25
CA ILE A 307 2.64 43.12 -16.34
C ILE A 307 3.01 43.97 -17.55
N THR A 308 3.32 43.34 -18.68
CA THR A 308 3.68 44.04 -19.92
C THR A 308 3.11 43.25 -21.08
N ASP A 309 2.40 43.92 -21.99
CA ASP A 309 1.79 43.34 -23.20
C ASP A 309 0.94 42.09 -22.93
N GLY A 310 0.16 42.11 -21.84
CA GLY A 310 -0.69 40.99 -21.44
C GLY A 310 0.06 39.75 -20.94
N LYS A 311 1.34 39.88 -20.57
CA LYS A 311 2.16 38.80 -20.01
C LYS A 311 2.75 39.17 -18.65
N ILE A 312 3.12 38.16 -17.87
CA ILE A 312 3.87 38.31 -16.62
C ILE A 312 5.36 38.32 -16.97
N ALA A 313 5.97 39.50 -16.95
CA ALA A 313 7.38 39.68 -17.24
C ALA A 313 8.18 39.70 -15.92
N MET A 314 9.03 38.69 -15.74
CA MET A 314 9.88 38.51 -14.56
C MET A 314 11.32 38.80 -14.94
N THR A 315 11.99 39.65 -14.19
CA THR A 315 13.41 39.99 -14.38
C THR A 315 14.22 39.38 -13.24
N SER A 316 15.24 38.59 -13.57
CA SER A 316 16.12 37.99 -12.57
C SER A 316 17.09 39.03 -12.00
N ILE A 317 17.26 39.00 -10.66
CA ILE A 317 18.13 39.92 -9.91
C ILE A 317 19.25 39.17 -9.20
N SER A 318 18.94 38.05 -8.54
CA SER A 318 19.95 37.20 -7.90
C SER A 318 19.46 35.77 -7.73
N VAL A 319 20.38 34.83 -7.50
CA VAL A 319 20.08 33.42 -7.27
C VAL A 319 19.20 33.25 -6.05
N GLY A 320 18.12 32.47 -6.18
CA GLY A 320 17.21 32.20 -5.08
C GLY A 320 15.80 31.87 -5.57
N THR A 321 14.86 31.86 -4.62
CA THR A 321 13.46 31.57 -4.90
C THR A 321 12.57 32.75 -4.53
N SER A 322 11.50 32.97 -5.30
CA SER A 322 10.45 33.94 -4.99
C SER A 322 9.08 33.36 -5.35
N ILE A 323 8.03 33.91 -4.75
CA ILE A 323 6.65 33.66 -5.13
C ILE A 323 6.13 34.94 -5.78
N ILE A 324 5.78 34.83 -7.06
CA ILE A 324 5.10 35.89 -7.79
C ILE A 324 3.60 35.79 -7.50
N THR A 325 3.01 36.86 -7.00
CA THR A 325 1.58 36.95 -6.75
C THR A 325 0.94 37.85 -7.80
N ILE A 326 -0.03 37.31 -8.53
CA ILE A 326 -0.83 38.03 -9.51
C ILE A 326 -2.22 38.23 -8.91
N ALA A 327 -2.69 39.46 -8.85
CA ALA A 327 -3.95 39.78 -8.19
C ALA A 327 -4.87 40.67 -9.04
N THR A 328 -6.16 40.53 -8.78
CA THR A 328 -7.22 41.47 -9.17
C THR A 328 -8.17 41.57 -7.99
N ASP A 329 -8.47 42.79 -7.52
CA ASP A 329 -9.29 43.05 -6.34
C ASP A 329 -9.00 42.08 -5.16
N ASP A 330 -9.87 41.08 -4.95
CA ASP A 330 -9.84 40.08 -3.88
C ASP A 330 -9.30 38.69 -4.31
N LYS A 331 -8.93 38.50 -5.58
CA LYS A 331 -8.51 37.22 -6.18
C LYS A 331 -7.02 37.17 -6.40
N LYS A 332 -6.41 35.99 -6.19
CA LYS A 332 -4.97 35.78 -6.32
C LYS A 332 -4.63 34.48 -7.03
N ALA A 333 -3.62 34.54 -7.88
CA ALA A 333 -2.89 33.41 -8.41
C ALA A 333 -1.42 33.55 -8.02
N THR A 334 -0.71 32.43 -7.87
CA THR A 334 0.72 32.46 -7.51
C THR A 334 1.56 31.61 -8.47
N ILE A 335 2.80 32.04 -8.66
CA ILE A 335 3.81 31.34 -9.44
C ILE A 335 5.06 31.21 -8.58
N GLU A 336 5.49 29.99 -8.33
CA GLU A 336 6.80 29.74 -7.73
C GLU A 336 7.88 29.96 -8.80
N VAL A 337 8.94 30.70 -8.47
CA VAL A 337 10.04 30.95 -9.38
C VAL A 337 11.38 30.71 -8.70
N ALA A 338 12.31 30.13 -9.45
CA ALA A 338 13.70 29.97 -9.04
C ALA A 338 14.61 30.65 -10.07
N VAL A 339 15.52 31.49 -9.58
CA VAL A 339 16.57 32.12 -10.39
C VAL A 339 17.84 31.30 -10.21
N ASN A 340 18.36 30.78 -11.32
CA ASN A 340 19.56 29.96 -11.33
C ASN A 340 20.83 30.82 -11.34
N ALA A 341 21.98 30.19 -11.10
CA ALA A 341 23.30 30.85 -11.09
C ALA A 341 23.66 31.59 -12.39
N ASN A 342 23.08 31.17 -13.53
CA ASN A 342 23.26 31.83 -14.82
C ASN A 342 22.22 32.93 -15.12
N GLY A 343 21.41 33.34 -14.14
CA GLY A 343 20.36 34.34 -14.32
C GLY A 343 19.11 33.85 -15.04
N SER A 344 19.05 32.59 -15.48
CA SER A 344 17.82 32.00 -16.05
C SER A 344 16.74 31.81 -14.97
N ILE A 345 15.48 31.99 -15.37
CA ILE A 345 14.32 31.85 -14.50
C ILE A 345 13.63 30.51 -14.79
N THR A 346 13.50 29.67 -13.78
CA THR A 346 12.73 28.42 -13.83
C THR A 346 11.37 28.64 -13.19
N ILE A 347 10.32 28.26 -13.92
CA ILE A 347 8.93 28.33 -13.45
C ILE A 347 8.59 27.03 -12.72
N GLY A 348 8.21 27.17 -11.46
CA GLY A 348 7.70 26.09 -10.61
C GLY A 348 6.18 25.96 -10.68
N THR A 349 5.55 25.71 -9.54
CA THR A 349 4.10 25.50 -9.47
C THR A 349 3.34 26.79 -9.79
N ILE A 350 2.34 26.71 -10.69
CA ILE A 350 1.35 27.77 -10.90
C ILE A 350 0.07 27.40 -10.17
N THR A 351 -0.25 28.13 -9.11
CA THR A 351 -1.53 27.99 -8.40
C THR A 351 -2.52 28.96 -9.01
N LYS A 352 -3.44 28.43 -9.83
CA LYS A 352 -4.49 29.22 -10.46
C LYS A 352 -5.54 29.65 -9.45
N TYR A 353 -6.15 30.81 -9.67
CA TYR A 353 -7.41 31.12 -9.01
C TYR A 353 -8.52 30.20 -9.53
N THR A 354 -9.31 29.65 -8.63
CA THR A 354 -10.54 28.93 -8.96
C THR A 354 -11.69 29.58 -8.22
N THR A 355 -12.80 29.86 -8.91
CA THR A 355 -14.01 30.35 -8.25
C THR A 355 -14.46 29.34 -7.18
N PRO A 356 -14.87 29.79 -5.98
CA PRO A 356 -15.50 28.92 -5.02
C PRO A 356 -16.70 28.26 -5.69
N GLN A 357 -16.75 26.92 -5.72
CA GLN A 357 -17.98 26.23 -6.12
C GLN A 357 -19.08 26.64 -5.13
N LYS A 358 -20.12 27.32 -5.64
CA LYS A 358 -21.39 27.40 -4.92
C LYS A 358 -21.87 25.97 -4.72
N ASN A 359 -21.87 25.50 -3.48
CA ASN A 359 -22.63 24.32 -3.08
C ASN A 359 -24.13 24.59 -3.24
#